data_AF-A0A8S3ZMN8-F1
#
_entry.id   AF-A0A8S3ZMN8-F1
#
_cell.length_a   1.000
_cell.length_b   1.000
_cell.length_c   1.000
_cell.angle_alpha   90.00
_cell.angle_beta   90.00
_cell.angle_gamma   90.00
#
_symmetry.space_group_name_H-M   'P 1'
#
loop_
_entity.id
_entity.type
_entity.pdbx_description
1 polymer ?
#
loop_
_entity_poly.entity_id
_entity_poly.type
_entity_poly.pdbx_seq_one_letter_code
_entity_poly.pdbx_strand_id
1 'polypeptide(L)'
;MARNWDIGFNKKFIWLIVFATIITVTYLLGMQYIRQMGALSGVTYVPHPQQLKDSVRYKQQRDVLSRQLNLMKQAYGQQSCEQLKLIKLAGKSVDVRVSESGGWCSESSSPNSTDHVWDKGLSTALSKFSKGKTVGSFGDGPGKYKSHIDSLAEVVSYTAYDGAPHVENVTRGLVKFLDLTAPQYGIPAFDWVISLEVGEHIPAKYEDIYLDNLVRHAKEGIILSWATPGQEGLSHVNNKPLVDVVAQLNKRGFHINLQAGEPLRQASSFYWLKNNINVYYRKHAESFIPDDA
;
A
#
# COMPACT_ATOMS: atom_id res chain seq x y z
N MET A 1 44.62 70.42 -27.21
CA MET A 1 44.02 69.11 -27.55
C MET A 1 44.42 68.11 -26.48
N ALA A 2 43.47 67.61 -25.71
CA ALA A 2 43.46 66.28 -25.09
C ALA A 2 42.13 66.17 -24.33
N ARG A 3 41.08 65.62 -24.97
CA ARG A 3 39.81 65.33 -24.29
C ARG A 3 40.02 64.06 -23.45
N ASN A 4 40.01 64.20 -22.13
CA ASN A 4 39.87 63.07 -21.21
C ASN A 4 38.55 62.37 -21.52
N TRP A 5 38.63 61.19 -22.12
CA TRP A 5 37.49 60.29 -22.29
C TRP A 5 37.21 59.58 -20.97
N ASP A 6 36.00 59.77 -20.47
CA ASP A 6 35.51 59.29 -19.18
C ASP A 6 35.32 57.76 -19.20
N ILE A 7 36.29 57.03 -18.64
CA ILE A 7 36.37 55.57 -18.60
C ILE A 7 35.20 54.96 -17.78
N GLY A 8 34.54 55.74 -16.92
CA GLY A 8 33.40 55.29 -16.11
C GLY A 8 32.10 55.07 -16.90
N PHE A 9 31.89 55.85 -17.97
CA PHE A 9 30.69 55.75 -18.80
C PHE A 9 30.66 54.46 -19.61
N ASN A 10 31.81 54.06 -20.18
CA ASN A 10 31.95 52.83 -20.96
C ASN A 10 31.70 51.57 -20.12
N LYS A 11 32.15 51.52 -18.86
CA LYS A 11 31.91 50.34 -18.00
C LYS A 11 30.44 50.15 -17.63
N LYS A 12 29.72 51.24 -17.33
CA LYS A 12 28.28 51.20 -17.04
C LYS A 12 27.47 50.82 -18.29
N PHE A 13 27.85 51.33 -19.45
CA PHE A 13 27.23 50.99 -20.73
C PHE A 13 27.44 49.51 -21.10
N ILE A 14 28.66 48.98 -20.91
CA ILE A 14 28.95 47.55 -21.10
C ILE A 14 28.11 46.68 -20.15
N TRP A 15 27.99 47.05 -18.88
CA TRP A 15 27.16 46.33 -17.92
C TRP A 15 25.67 46.34 -18.29
N LEU A 16 25.16 47.46 -18.80
CA LEU A 16 23.80 47.56 -19.32
C LEU A 16 23.56 46.63 -20.51
N ILE A 17 24.51 46.54 -21.44
CA ILE A 17 24.43 45.62 -22.58
C ILE A 17 24.47 44.16 -22.10
N VAL A 18 25.38 43.80 -21.19
CA VAL A 18 25.47 42.43 -20.65
C VAL A 18 24.18 42.05 -19.93
N PHE A 19 23.63 42.94 -19.10
CA PHE A 19 22.39 42.69 -18.37
C PHE A 19 21.18 42.54 -19.31
N ALA A 20 21.05 43.42 -20.31
CA ALA A 20 20.01 43.31 -21.33
C ALA A 20 20.15 42.01 -22.16
N THR A 21 21.38 41.61 -22.46
CA THR A 21 21.65 40.36 -23.19
C THR A 21 21.25 39.14 -22.36
N ILE A 22 21.60 39.11 -21.07
CA ILE A 22 21.20 38.03 -20.16
C ILE A 22 19.68 37.95 -20.10
N ILE A 23 18.97 39.04 -19.80
CA ILE A 23 17.50 39.06 -19.74
C ILE A 23 16.88 38.52 -21.04
N THR A 24 17.39 38.97 -22.18
CA THR A 24 16.89 38.55 -23.50
C THR A 24 17.10 37.05 -23.72
N VAL A 25 18.28 36.53 -23.37
CA VAL A 25 18.57 35.09 -23.48
C VAL A 25 17.69 34.28 -22.54
N THR A 26 17.52 34.69 -21.28
CA THR A 26 16.66 33.99 -20.31
C THR A 26 15.20 33.99 -20.77
N TYR A 27 14.72 35.11 -21.33
CA TYR A 27 13.38 35.22 -21.88
C TYR A 27 13.17 34.29 -23.09
N LEU A 28 14.13 34.26 -24.02
CA LEU A 28 14.07 33.38 -25.19
C LEU A 28 14.10 31.90 -24.81
N LEU A 29 14.96 31.52 -23.85
CA LEU A 29 15.01 30.15 -23.32
C LEU A 29 13.71 29.79 -22.59
N GLY A 30 13.13 30.71 -21.81
CA GLY A 30 11.82 30.52 -21.17
C GLY A 30 10.70 30.32 -22.18
N MET A 31 10.66 31.15 -23.23
CA MET A 31 9.68 31.01 -24.33
C MET A 31 9.87 29.71 -25.13
N GLN A 32 11.10 29.27 -25.34
CA GLN A 32 11.41 28.00 -25.99
C GLN A 32 10.96 26.81 -25.13
N TYR A 33 11.19 26.86 -23.82
CA TYR A 33 10.72 25.86 -22.86
C TYR A 33 9.19 25.81 -22.81
N ILE A 34 8.51 26.96 -22.74
CA ILE A 34 7.04 27.05 -22.78
C ILE A 34 6.49 26.49 -24.09
N ARG A 35 7.14 26.73 -25.23
CA ARG A 35 6.74 26.13 -26.53
C ARG A 35 6.94 24.62 -26.55
N GLN A 36 8.03 24.09 -25.99
CA GLN A 36 8.24 22.64 -25.86
C GLN A 36 7.21 22.00 -24.92
N MET A 37 6.86 22.67 -23.82
CA MET A 37 5.78 22.25 -22.93
C MET A 37 4.39 22.35 -23.59
N GLY A 38 4.15 23.36 -24.42
CA GLY A 38 2.94 23.49 -25.23
C GLY A 38 2.80 22.40 -26.31
N ALA A 39 3.92 21.84 -26.79
CA ALA A 39 3.88 20.66 -27.66
C ALA A 39 3.51 19.37 -26.90
N LEU A 40 3.73 19.31 -25.57
CA LEU A 40 3.31 18.19 -24.71
C LEU A 40 1.83 18.28 -24.31
N SER A 41 1.20 19.46 -24.40
CA SER A 41 -0.25 19.60 -24.20
C SER A 41 -1.12 19.04 -25.32
N GLY A 42 -0.50 18.51 -26.39
CA GLY A 42 -1.16 17.78 -27.47
C GLY A 42 -1.29 16.27 -27.25
N VAL A 43 -0.91 15.75 -26.09
CA VAL A 43 -1.16 14.33 -25.75
C VAL A 43 -2.64 14.18 -25.42
N THR A 44 -3.46 14.02 -26.45
CA THR A 44 -4.81 13.47 -26.29
C THR A 44 -4.66 12.08 -25.73
N TYR A 45 -5.20 11.85 -24.53
CA TYR A 45 -5.44 10.50 -24.03
C TYR A 45 -6.34 9.80 -25.06
N VAL A 46 -5.75 8.95 -25.88
CA VAL A 46 -6.50 7.99 -26.69
C VAL A 46 -6.82 6.84 -25.73
N PRO A 47 -8.09 6.62 -25.35
CA PRO A 47 -8.44 5.46 -24.56
C PRO A 47 -7.97 4.22 -25.32
N HIS A 48 -7.09 3.44 -24.70
CA HIS A 48 -6.60 2.23 -25.35
C HIS A 48 -7.79 1.27 -25.54
N PRO A 49 -8.03 0.71 -26.74
CA PRO A 49 -9.14 -0.20 -27.00
C PRO A 49 -9.25 -1.30 -25.93
N GLN A 50 -10.46 -1.59 -25.45
CA GLN A 50 -10.73 -2.64 -24.45
C GLN A 50 -10.03 -3.97 -24.80
N GLN A 51 -10.00 -4.32 -26.09
CA GLN A 51 -9.32 -5.50 -26.65
C GLN A 51 -7.82 -5.59 -26.33
N LEU A 52 -7.12 -4.46 -26.08
CA LEU A 52 -5.72 -4.47 -25.70
C LEU A 52 -5.54 -4.80 -24.22
N LYS A 53 -6.46 -4.40 -23.33
CA LYS A 53 -6.40 -4.81 -21.91
C LYS A 53 -6.57 -6.33 -21.74
N ASP A 54 -7.31 -6.97 -22.64
CA ASP A 54 -7.57 -8.41 -22.61
C ASP A 54 -6.44 -9.25 -23.23
N SER A 55 -5.47 -8.61 -23.88
CA SER A 55 -4.35 -9.30 -24.50
C SER A 55 -3.41 -9.88 -23.44
N VAL A 56 -3.05 -11.15 -23.61
CA VAL A 56 -2.11 -11.89 -22.74
C VAL A 56 -0.82 -11.09 -22.52
N ARG A 57 -0.34 -10.39 -23.55
CA ARG A 57 0.86 -9.56 -23.46
C ARG A 57 0.70 -8.40 -22.47
N TYR A 58 -0.45 -7.73 -22.46
CA TYR A 58 -0.70 -6.63 -21.53
C TYR A 58 -0.79 -7.12 -20.09
N LYS A 59 -1.48 -8.23 -19.86
CA LYS A 59 -1.56 -8.86 -18.52
C LYS A 59 -0.17 -9.23 -18.01
N GLN A 60 0.64 -9.90 -18.82
CA GLN A 60 2.03 -10.21 -18.46
C GLN A 60 2.86 -8.97 -18.13
N GLN A 61 2.75 -7.90 -18.93
CA GLN A 61 3.43 -6.64 -18.67
C GLN A 61 2.95 -5.97 -17.38
N ARG A 62 1.64 -5.93 -17.14
CA ARG A 62 1.02 -5.42 -15.91
C ARG A 62 1.57 -6.16 -14.69
N ASP A 63 1.60 -7.48 -14.74
CA ASP A 63 2.04 -8.31 -13.61
C ASP A 63 3.54 -8.13 -13.35
N VAL A 64 4.36 -8.00 -14.40
CA VAL A 64 5.79 -7.66 -14.27
C VAL A 64 5.96 -6.30 -13.61
N LEU A 65 5.23 -5.28 -14.07
CA LEU A 65 5.31 -3.93 -13.52
C LEU A 65 4.83 -3.87 -12.06
N SER A 66 3.77 -4.60 -11.72
CA SER A 66 3.27 -4.72 -10.34
C SER A 66 4.33 -5.34 -9.43
N ARG A 67 4.97 -6.44 -9.85
CA ARG A 67 6.08 -7.04 -9.08
C ARG A 67 7.27 -6.10 -8.93
N GLN A 68 7.67 -5.41 -10.00
CA GLN A 68 8.77 -4.44 -9.93
C GLN A 68 8.43 -3.29 -8.99
N LEU A 69 7.20 -2.77 -9.05
CA LEU A 69 6.73 -1.73 -8.14
C LEU A 69 6.76 -2.21 -6.69
N ASN A 70 6.30 -3.44 -6.40
CA ASN A 70 6.35 -4.02 -5.07
C ASN A 70 7.79 -4.10 -4.53
N LEU A 71 8.75 -4.56 -5.36
CA LEU A 71 10.17 -4.59 -4.97
C LEU A 71 10.75 -3.19 -4.72
N MET A 72 10.40 -2.21 -5.57
CA MET A 72 10.81 -0.82 -5.37
C MET A 72 10.24 -0.24 -4.08
N LYS A 73 8.97 -0.54 -3.77
CA LYS A 73 8.32 -0.15 -2.52
C LYS A 73 8.98 -0.77 -1.29
N GLN A 74 9.38 -2.03 -1.38
CA GLN A 74 10.14 -2.69 -0.31
C GLN A 74 11.46 -1.97 -0.05
N ALA A 75 12.26 -1.74 -1.10
CA ALA A 75 13.54 -1.04 -0.99
C ALA A 75 13.37 0.38 -0.44
N TYR A 76 12.34 1.10 -0.90
CA TYR A 76 12.01 2.42 -0.38
C TYR A 76 11.66 2.40 1.11
N GLY A 77 10.83 1.44 1.54
CA GLY A 77 10.48 1.27 2.95
C GLY A 77 11.68 0.95 3.84
N GLN A 78 12.60 0.12 3.36
CA GLN A 78 13.86 -0.18 4.07
C GLN A 78 14.74 1.07 4.21
N GLN A 79 14.91 1.82 3.12
CA GLN A 79 15.64 3.09 3.15
C GLN A 79 14.98 4.10 4.10
N SER A 80 13.65 4.19 4.10
CA SER A 80 12.88 5.03 5.00
C SER A 80 13.15 4.67 6.47
N CYS A 81 13.13 3.38 6.83
CA CYS A 81 13.48 2.92 8.17
C CYS A 81 14.90 3.36 8.59
N GLU A 82 15.89 3.22 7.71
CA GLU A 82 17.26 3.65 8.00
C GLU A 82 17.39 5.17 8.15
N GLN A 83 16.70 5.92 7.29
CA GLN A 83 16.67 7.38 7.37
C GLN A 83 16.05 7.86 8.69
N LEU A 84 14.97 7.23 9.16
CA LEU A 84 14.33 7.55 10.44
C LEU A 84 15.29 7.32 11.62
N LYS A 85 16.08 6.24 11.59
CA LYS A 85 17.12 5.99 12.61
C LYS A 85 18.16 7.11 12.62
N LEU A 86 18.65 7.54 11.45
CA LEU A 86 19.61 8.64 11.34
C LEU A 86 19.04 9.97 11.83
N ILE A 87 17.78 10.26 11.50
CA ILE A 87 17.08 11.46 11.97
C ILE A 87 16.96 11.47 13.50
N LYS A 88 16.63 10.32 14.10
CA LYS A 88 16.59 10.16 15.56
C LYS A 88 17.98 10.36 16.19
N LEU A 89 19.04 9.80 15.59
CA LEU A 89 20.42 10.01 16.04
C LEU A 89 20.86 11.48 15.94
N ALA A 90 20.33 12.23 14.98
CA ALA A 90 20.54 13.67 14.85
C ALA A 90 19.72 14.51 15.87
N GLY A 91 19.08 13.87 16.85
CA GLY A 91 18.35 14.54 17.94
C GLY A 91 16.95 15.02 17.57
N LYS A 92 16.41 14.66 16.40
CA LYS A 92 15.03 15.02 16.03
C LYS A 92 14.03 13.99 16.58
N SER A 93 12.86 14.47 16.99
CA SER A 93 11.75 13.61 17.40
C SER A 93 11.07 13.02 16.16
N VAL A 94 11.23 11.71 15.95
CA VAL A 94 10.56 10.91 14.92
C VAL A 94 10.20 9.53 15.46
N ASP A 95 9.09 8.97 15.01
CA ASP A 95 8.77 7.57 15.26
C ASP A 95 9.57 6.69 14.29
N VAL A 96 10.41 5.82 14.83
CA VAL A 96 11.29 4.92 14.05
C VAL A 96 10.68 3.55 13.80
N ARG A 97 9.48 3.31 14.32
CA ARG A 97 8.80 2.00 14.26
C ARG A 97 8.09 1.77 12.95
N VAL A 98 7.73 2.83 12.22
CA VAL A 98 6.89 2.76 11.02
C VAL A 98 7.57 3.52 9.88
N SER A 99 7.75 2.84 8.75
CA SER A 99 8.28 3.43 7.52
C SER A 99 7.28 4.37 6.87
N GLU A 100 7.73 5.18 5.91
CA GLU A 100 6.86 6.10 5.17
C GLU A 100 5.73 5.42 4.37
N SER A 101 5.84 4.12 4.06
CA SER A 101 4.75 3.37 3.43
C SER A 101 3.67 2.89 4.41
N GLY A 102 3.88 3.08 5.72
CA GLY A 102 3.02 2.55 6.79
C GLY A 102 3.44 1.16 7.30
N GLY A 103 4.37 0.49 6.61
CA GLY A 103 4.92 -0.80 7.03
C GLY A 103 5.84 -0.66 8.24
N TRP A 104 5.75 -1.60 9.18
CA TRP A 104 6.55 -1.54 10.41
C TRP A 104 8.02 -1.90 10.14
N CYS A 105 8.94 -1.16 10.75
CA CYS A 105 10.38 -1.37 10.64
C CYS A 105 10.83 -2.62 11.44
N SER A 106 12.06 -3.09 11.19
CA SER A 106 12.54 -4.41 11.59
C SER A 106 12.32 -4.81 13.05
N GLU A 107 12.51 -3.88 14.00
CA GLU A 107 12.32 -4.16 15.42
C GLU A 107 10.85 -4.38 15.75
N SER A 108 9.99 -3.48 15.30
CA SER A 108 8.53 -3.57 15.50
C SER A 108 7.91 -4.73 14.75
N SER A 109 8.41 -5.06 13.55
CA SER A 109 7.92 -6.17 12.72
C SER A 109 8.48 -7.55 13.11
N SER A 110 9.34 -7.62 14.13
CA SER A 110 10.00 -8.86 14.55
C SER A 110 9.01 -9.82 15.23
N PRO A 111 9.18 -11.15 15.08
CA PRO A 111 8.43 -12.13 15.87
C PRO A 111 8.52 -11.96 17.39
N ASN A 112 9.63 -11.37 17.86
CA ASN A 112 9.89 -11.09 19.28
C ASN A 112 9.36 -9.72 19.73
N SER A 113 8.81 -8.92 18.81
CA SER A 113 8.20 -7.63 19.13
C SER A 113 6.97 -7.81 20.02
N THR A 114 6.80 -6.89 20.96
CA THR A 114 5.57 -6.74 21.75
C THR A 114 4.53 -5.86 21.07
N ASP A 115 4.88 -5.19 19.97
CA ASP A 115 3.95 -4.33 19.22
C ASP A 115 2.87 -5.17 18.51
N HIS A 116 3.21 -6.41 18.11
CA HIS A 116 2.27 -7.33 17.47
C HIS A 116 1.50 -8.16 18.48
N VAL A 117 0.17 -8.05 18.40
CA VAL A 117 -0.76 -8.92 19.12
C VAL A 117 -1.14 -10.14 18.27
N TRP A 118 -1.33 -11.28 18.92
CA TRP A 118 -1.85 -12.49 18.30
C TRP A 118 -2.84 -13.16 19.23
N ASP A 119 -3.94 -13.63 18.65
CA ASP A 119 -5.01 -14.28 19.38
C ASP A 119 -5.14 -15.76 18.95
N LYS A 120 -4.86 -16.68 19.89
CA LYS A 120 -4.95 -18.12 19.66
C LYS A 120 -6.39 -18.59 19.40
N GLY A 121 -7.36 -18.01 20.11
CA GLY A 121 -8.78 -18.33 19.96
C GLY A 121 -9.27 -17.94 18.57
N LEU A 122 -8.97 -16.70 18.16
CA LEU A 122 -9.31 -16.20 16.84
C LEU A 122 -8.62 -17.01 15.72
N SER A 123 -7.32 -17.29 15.83
CA SER A 123 -6.62 -18.08 14.79
C SER A 123 -7.19 -19.50 14.64
N THR A 124 -7.61 -20.14 15.75
CA THR A 124 -8.35 -21.41 15.68
C THR A 124 -9.69 -21.25 14.97
N ALA A 125 -10.43 -20.19 15.26
CA ALA A 125 -11.73 -19.93 14.63
C ALA A 125 -11.59 -19.61 13.14
N LEU A 126 -10.57 -18.87 12.73
CA LEU A 126 -10.25 -18.58 11.33
C LEU A 126 -9.91 -19.86 10.56
N SER A 127 -9.09 -20.74 11.15
CA SER A 127 -8.76 -22.06 10.57
C SER A 127 -10.03 -22.90 10.32
N LYS A 128 -10.91 -22.98 11.32
CA LYS A 128 -12.19 -23.69 11.20
C LYS A 128 -13.12 -23.08 10.17
N PHE A 129 -13.24 -21.75 10.15
CA PHE A 129 -14.06 -21.02 9.19
C PHE A 129 -13.62 -21.29 7.74
N SER A 130 -12.31 -21.30 7.51
CA SER A 130 -11.70 -21.50 6.20
C SER A 130 -11.27 -22.95 5.92
N LYS A 131 -11.86 -23.92 6.63
CA LYS A 131 -11.52 -25.33 6.49
C LYS A 131 -11.69 -25.80 5.03
N GLY A 132 -10.66 -26.48 4.52
CA GLY A 132 -10.62 -26.98 3.15
C GLY A 132 -10.47 -25.89 2.08
N LYS A 133 -10.07 -24.68 2.46
CA LYS A 133 -9.91 -23.53 1.56
C LYS A 133 -8.48 -23.05 1.44
N THR A 134 -8.19 -22.34 0.37
CA THR A 134 -6.96 -21.56 0.19
C THR A 134 -7.15 -20.17 0.81
N VAL A 135 -6.18 -19.73 1.61
CA VAL A 135 -6.29 -18.47 2.38
C VAL A 135 -5.08 -17.59 2.13
N GLY A 136 -5.33 -16.31 1.82
CA GLY A 136 -4.32 -15.27 1.73
C GLY A 136 -4.46 -14.29 2.89
N SER A 137 -3.42 -14.14 3.72
CA SER A 137 -3.39 -13.15 4.79
C SER A 137 -2.62 -11.92 4.34
N PHE A 138 -3.29 -10.77 4.36
CA PHE A 138 -2.81 -9.49 3.86
C PHE A 138 -2.62 -8.58 5.07
N GLY A 139 -1.40 -8.58 5.61
CA GLY A 139 -1.03 -7.97 6.90
C GLY A 139 -0.89 -8.98 8.04
N ASP A 140 -0.14 -10.07 7.84
CA ASP A 140 0.03 -11.14 8.84
C ASP A 140 1.08 -10.81 9.93
N GLY A 141 1.69 -9.63 9.85
CA GLY A 141 2.79 -9.18 10.69
C GLY A 141 3.93 -10.21 10.71
N PRO A 142 4.32 -10.72 11.88
CA PRO A 142 5.43 -11.66 12.00
C PRO A 142 5.05 -13.11 11.67
N GLY A 143 3.82 -13.38 11.22
CA GLY A 143 3.42 -14.73 10.81
C GLY A 143 2.90 -15.63 11.93
N LYS A 144 2.43 -15.06 13.06
CA LYS A 144 1.89 -15.84 14.19
C LYS A 144 0.57 -16.53 13.83
N TYR A 145 -0.30 -15.85 13.07
CA TYR A 145 -1.52 -16.46 12.54
C TYR A 145 -1.18 -17.58 11.56
N LYS A 146 -0.28 -17.33 10.59
CA LYS A 146 0.23 -18.36 9.70
C LYS A 146 0.75 -19.60 10.42
N SER A 147 1.68 -19.42 11.36
CA SER A 147 2.31 -20.52 12.08
C SER A 147 1.29 -21.40 12.80
N HIS A 148 0.31 -20.78 13.45
CA HIS A 148 -0.73 -21.53 14.16
C HIS A 148 -1.72 -22.20 13.21
N ILE A 149 -2.21 -21.50 12.17
CA ILE A 149 -3.18 -22.06 11.22
C ILE A 149 -2.56 -23.22 10.41
N ASP A 150 -1.30 -23.09 9.97
CA ASP A 150 -0.57 -24.18 9.32
C ASP A 150 -0.48 -25.42 10.24
N SER A 151 -0.26 -25.22 11.54
CA SER A 151 -0.16 -26.31 12.53
C SER A 151 -1.48 -27.05 12.77
N LEU A 152 -2.63 -26.42 12.49
CA LEU A 152 -3.95 -27.04 12.65
C LEU A 152 -4.32 -27.93 11.46
N ALA A 153 -3.69 -27.72 10.30
CA ALA A 153 -3.87 -28.52 9.08
C ALA A 153 -5.34 -28.65 8.62
N GLU A 154 -6.18 -27.64 8.87
CA GLU A 154 -7.58 -27.62 8.43
C GLU A 154 -7.77 -26.95 7.07
N VAL A 155 -6.89 -26.01 6.70
CA VAL A 155 -6.93 -25.26 5.43
C VAL A 155 -6.08 -25.96 4.36
N VAL A 156 -6.37 -25.73 3.07
CA VAL A 156 -5.55 -26.27 1.97
C VAL A 156 -4.18 -25.59 1.94
N SER A 157 -4.16 -24.27 2.14
CA SER A 157 -2.91 -23.50 2.24
C SER A 157 -3.16 -22.15 2.88
N TYR A 158 -2.22 -21.67 3.69
CA TYR A 158 -2.21 -20.31 4.24
C TYR A 158 -0.98 -19.54 3.74
N THR A 159 -1.19 -18.56 2.85
CA THR A 159 -0.12 -17.69 2.33
C THR A 159 -0.16 -16.36 3.07
N ALA A 160 0.94 -15.99 3.73
CA ALA A 160 1.02 -14.76 4.50
C ALA A 160 1.84 -13.68 3.79
N TYR A 161 1.31 -12.48 3.81
CA TYR A 161 1.91 -11.26 3.30
C TYR A 161 1.89 -10.16 4.36
N ASP A 162 2.86 -9.25 4.33
CA ASP A 162 2.87 -8.05 5.18
C ASP A 162 3.59 -6.88 4.50
N GLY A 163 3.21 -5.65 4.84
CA GLY A 163 3.80 -4.43 4.33
C GLY A 163 5.09 -4.00 5.04
N ALA A 164 5.51 -4.68 6.11
CA ALA A 164 6.75 -4.41 6.82
C ALA A 164 7.97 -4.63 5.91
N PRO A 165 8.81 -3.61 5.62
CA PRO A 165 9.86 -3.69 4.60
C PRO A 165 10.93 -4.78 4.84
N HIS A 166 11.10 -5.20 6.08
CA HIS A 166 12.05 -6.24 6.48
C HIS A 166 11.40 -7.59 6.82
N VAL A 167 10.10 -7.76 6.55
CA VAL A 167 9.32 -8.92 7.01
C VAL A 167 9.94 -10.26 6.60
N GLU A 168 10.40 -10.37 5.36
CA GLU A 168 10.99 -11.61 4.84
C GLU A 168 12.27 -11.99 5.59
N ASN A 169 13.07 -11.00 5.99
CA ASN A 169 14.29 -11.24 6.77
C ASN A 169 13.95 -11.65 8.21
N VAL A 170 13.13 -10.85 8.91
CA VAL A 170 12.83 -11.08 10.34
C VAL A 170 12.00 -12.33 10.57
N THR A 171 11.23 -12.77 9.56
CA THR A 171 10.45 -14.01 9.61
C THR A 171 11.12 -15.18 8.89
N ARG A 172 12.33 -15.01 8.33
CA ARG A 172 13.05 -16.03 7.54
C ARG A 172 12.21 -16.61 6.39
N GLY A 173 11.49 -15.74 5.70
CA GLY A 173 10.64 -16.07 4.54
C GLY A 173 9.28 -16.69 4.88
N LEU A 174 8.92 -16.79 6.17
CA LEU A 174 7.59 -17.28 6.57
C LEU A 174 6.48 -16.37 6.04
N VAL A 175 6.71 -15.05 6.05
CA VAL A 175 5.80 -14.03 5.53
C VAL A 175 6.50 -13.27 4.40
N LYS A 176 5.79 -13.08 3.29
CA LYS A 176 6.30 -12.39 2.09
C LYS A 176 5.99 -10.90 2.15
N PHE A 177 6.84 -10.08 1.54
CA PHE A 177 6.56 -8.65 1.44
C PHE A 177 5.47 -8.34 0.41
N LEU A 178 4.48 -7.52 0.79
CA LEU A 178 3.45 -7.00 -0.10
C LEU A 178 3.01 -5.60 0.33
N ASP A 179 3.28 -4.59 -0.49
CA ASP A 179 2.82 -3.22 -0.24
C ASP A 179 1.40 -3.01 -0.78
N LEU A 180 0.42 -3.00 0.12
CA LEU A 180 -0.99 -2.84 -0.24
C LEU A 180 -1.38 -1.40 -0.65
N THR A 181 -0.44 -0.45 -0.60
CA THR A 181 -0.60 0.90 -1.17
C THR A 181 -0.34 0.95 -2.69
N ALA A 182 0.12 -0.16 -3.27
CA ALA A 182 0.32 -0.34 -4.70
C ALA A 182 -0.62 -1.44 -5.25
N PRO A 183 -1.07 -1.34 -6.52
CA PRO A 183 -1.85 -2.42 -7.14
C PRO A 183 -1.03 -3.71 -7.23
N GLN A 184 -1.57 -4.78 -6.65
CA GLN A 184 -0.96 -6.11 -6.65
C GLN A 184 -1.63 -6.98 -7.70
N TYR A 185 -0.84 -7.44 -8.68
CA TYR A 185 -1.24 -8.28 -9.80
C TYR A 185 -0.22 -9.41 -9.99
N GLY A 186 -0.66 -10.54 -10.55
CA GLY A 186 0.17 -11.71 -10.77
C GLY A 186 0.60 -12.40 -9.47
N ILE A 187 -0.19 -12.28 -8.41
CA ILE A 187 -0.06 -13.09 -7.19
C ILE A 187 -1.26 -14.04 -7.07
N PRO A 188 -1.18 -15.14 -6.30
CA PRO A 188 -2.28 -16.09 -6.24
C PRO A 188 -3.60 -15.45 -5.77
N ALA A 189 -4.72 -15.92 -6.33
CA ALA A 189 -6.03 -15.72 -5.74
C ALA A 189 -6.37 -16.84 -4.77
N PHE A 190 -7.11 -16.49 -3.72
CA PHE A 190 -7.47 -17.35 -2.59
C PHE A 190 -8.99 -17.46 -2.51
N ASP A 191 -9.48 -18.55 -1.93
CA ASP A 191 -10.91 -18.65 -1.64
C ASP A 191 -11.31 -17.56 -0.64
N TRP A 192 -10.45 -17.34 0.37
CA TRP A 192 -10.62 -16.30 1.39
C TRP A 192 -9.38 -15.41 1.51
N VAL A 193 -9.60 -14.10 1.57
CA VAL A 193 -8.58 -13.13 1.98
C VAL A 193 -8.86 -12.67 3.41
N ILE A 194 -7.84 -12.64 4.26
CA ILE A 194 -7.90 -12.16 5.63
C ILE A 194 -7.06 -10.88 5.73
N SER A 195 -7.59 -9.84 6.36
CA SER A 195 -6.83 -8.62 6.68
C SER A 195 -7.33 -8.08 8.01
N LEU A 196 -6.50 -8.16 9.07
CA LEU A 196 -6.90 -7.82 10.44
C LEU A 196 -6.10 -6.62 10.92
N GLU A 197 -6.77 -5.52 11.25
CA GLU A 197 -6.16 -4.26 11.73
C GLU A 197 -5.06 -3.76 10.79
N VAL A 198 -5.41 -3.57 9.51
CA VAL A 198 -4.48 -3.14 8.45
C VAL A 198 -4.91 -1.84 7.81
N GLY A 199 -6.20 -1.70 7.46
CA GLY A 199 -6.70 -0.57 6.71
C GLY A 199 -6.47 0.78 7.40
N GLU A 200 -6.46 0.81 8.73
CA GLU A 200 -6.18 2.00 9.53
C GLU A 200 -4.75 2.51 9.44
N HIS A 201 -3.81 1.65 9.03
CA HIS A 201 -2.42 2.01 8.77
C HIS A 201 -2.19 2.47 7.33
N ILE A 202 -3.17 2.24 6.43
CA ILE A 202 -3.10 2.66 5.02
C ILE A 202 -3.58 4.11 4.91
N PRO A 203 -2.74 5.06 4.42
CA PRO A 203 -3.18 6.42 4.18
C PRO A 203 -4.43 6.48 3.28
N ALA A 204 -5.41 7.33 3.62
CA ALA A 204 -6.72 7.38 2.94
C ALA A 204 -6.64 7.50 1.40
N LYS A 205 -5.61 8.15 0.85
CA LYS A 205 -5.37 8.25 -0.60
C LYS A 205 -5.08 6.91 -1.30
N TYR A 206 -4.74 5.87 -0.56
CA TYR A 206 -4.45 4.53 -1.07
C TYR A 206 -5.50 3.49 -0.65
N GLU A 207 -6.56 3.92 0.05
CA GLU A 207 -7.64 3.05 0.52
C GLU A 207 -8.29 2.26 -0.61
N ASP A 208 -8.60 2.92 -1.73
CA ASP A 208 -9.20 2.25 -2.86
C ASP A 208 -8.27 1.18 -3.43
N ILE A 209 -6.96 1.44 -3.49
CA ILE A 209 -5.96 0.47 -3.94
C ILE A 209 -5.89 -0.73 -2.98
N TYR A 210 -5.90 -0.48 -1.67
CA TYR A 210 -5.91 -1.53 -0.65
C TYR A 210 -7.13 -2.43 -0.79
N LEU A 211 -8.33 -1.84 -0.86
CA LEU A 211 -9.56 -2.60 -1.02
C LEU A 211 -9.61 -3.33 -2.36
N ASP A 212 -9.13 -2.71 -3.44
CA ASP A 212 -9.03 -3.33 -4.76
C ASP A 212 -8.09 -4.54 -4.74
N ASN A 213 -7.00 -4.49 -3.97
CA ASN A 213 -6.13 -5.64 -3.74
C ASN A 213 -6.90 -6.77 -3.03
N LEU A 214 -7.62 -6.50 -1.94
CA LEU A 214 -8.37 -7.54 -1.24
C LEU A 214 -9.39 -8.23 -2.15
N VAL A 215 -10.20 -7.45 -2.87
CA VAL A 215 -11.28 -8.00 -3.71
C VAL A 215 -10.78 -8.73 -4.95
N ARG A 216 -9.63 -8.31 -5.49
CA ARG A 216 -9.01 -8.98 -6.64
C ARG A 216 -8.56 -10.39 -6.31
N HIS A 217 -8.03 -10.61 -5.11
CA HIS A 217 -7.49 -11.92 -4.71
C HIS A 217 -8.48 -12.78 -3.92
N ALA A 218 -9.68 -12.29 -3.59
CA ALA A 218 -10.70 -13.03 -2.85
C ALA A 218 -11.76 -13.66 -3.77
N LYS A 219 -11.77 -14.98 -3.95
CA LYS A 219 -12.78 -15.66 -4.79
C LYS A 219 -14.14 -15.70 -4.11
N GLU A 220 -14.20 -16.16 -2.86
CA GLU A 220 -15.45 -16.35 -2.12
C GLU A 220 -15.75 -15.17 -1.20
N GLY A 221 -14.73 -14.70 -0.46
CA GLY A 221 -14.96 -13.70 0.55
C GLY A 221 -13.72 -13.11 1.21
N ILE A 222 -13.96 -12.10 2.04
CA ILE A 222 -12.97 -11.36 2.80
C ILE A 222 -13.36 -11.40 4.27
N ILE A 223 -12.39 -11.68 5.14
CA ILE A 223 -12.49 -11.49 6.59
C ILE A 223 -11.66 -10.25 6.93
N LEU A 224 -12.33 -9.20 7.41
CA LEU A 224 -11.72 -7.89 7.60
C LEU A 224 -11.98 -7.38 9.02
N SER A 225 -10.95 -6.87 9.67
CA SER A 225 -11.10 -5.93 10.78
C SER A 225 -10.39 -4.62 10.48
N TRP A 226 -10.97 -3.53 10.95
CA TRP A 226 -10.48 -2.18 10.70
C TRP A 226 -10.82 -1.33 11.92
N ALA A 227 -9.82 -0.67 12.49
CA ALA A 227 -10.00 0.20 13.63
C ALA A 227 -11.05 1.31 13.38
N THR A 228 -12.01 1.42 14.29
CA THR A 228 -13.11 2.40 14.22
C THR A 228 -12.65 3.82 14.62
N PRO A 229 -13.39 4.90 14.25
CA PRO A 229 -12.98 6.26 14.58
C PRO A 229 -12.80 6.45 16.08
N GLY A 230 -11.62 6.97 16.48
CA GLY A 230 -11.24 7.15 17.89
C GLY A 230 -10.55 5.94 18.52
N GLN A 231 -10.42 4.80 17.84
CA GLN A 231 -9.60 3.69 18.31
C GLN A 231 -8.11 4.04 18.15
N GLU A 232 -7.43 4.19 19.28
CA GLU A 232 -5.99 4.45 19.33
C GLU A 232 -5.16 3.23 18.89
N GLY A 233 -3.93 3.48 18.47
CA GLY A 233 -2.95 2.47 18.10
C GLY A 233 -1.78 3.06 17.32
N LEU A 234 -0.77 2.23 17.07
CA LEU A 234 0.47 2.67 16.42
C LEU A 234 0.19 3.13 14.98
N SER A 235 0.37 4.42 14.70
CA SER A 235 0.21 4.98 13.34
C SER A 235 -1.16 4.66 12.71
N HIS A 236 -2.24 4.79 13.49
CA HIS A 236 -3.60 4.80 12.93
C HIS A 236 -3.82 6.14 12.22
N VAL A 237 -3.84 6.12 10.89
CA VAL A 237 -3.97 7.29 10.02
C VAL A 237 -5.30 7.32 9.25
N ASN A 238 -6.03 6.20 9.24
CA ASN A 238 -7.27 6.05 8.48
C ASN A 238 -8.30 5.19 9.21
N ASN A 239 -8.60 5.50 10.48
CA ASN A 239 -9.72 4.84 11.18
C ASN A 239 -11.05 5.07 10.43
N LYS A 240 -11.91 4.05 10.39
CA LYS A 240 -13.11 4.09 9.55
C LYS A 240 -14.34 3.47 10.20
N PRO A 241 -15.51 4.11 10.14
CA PRO A 241 -16.73 3.51 10.67
C PRO A 241 -17.18 2.34 9.78
N LEU A 242 -17.78 1.31 10.39
CA LEU A 242 -18.20 0.09 9.70
C LEU A 242 -19.10 0.37 8.48
N VAL A 243 -20.01 1.35 8.57
CA VAL A 243 -20.92 1.70 7.48
C VAL A 243 -20.17 2.10 6.20
N ASP A 244 -19.03 2.80 6.33
CA ASP A 244 -18.24 3.23 5.19
C ASP A 244 -17.44 2.06 4.59
N VAL A 245 -16.89 1.18 5.44
CA VAL A 245 -16.23 -0.07 5.00
C VAL A 245 -17.23 -0.94 4.21
N VAL A 246 -18.44 -1.11 4.75
CA VAL A 246 -19.53 -1.84 4.10
C VAL A 246 -19.91 -1.20 2.77
N ALA A 247 -20.02 0.13 2.71
CA ALA A 247 -20.32 0.83 1.47
C ALA A 247 -19.23 0.61 0.40
N GLN A 248 -17.95 0.67 0.80
CA GLN A 248 -16.83 0.48 -0.12
C GLN A 248 -16.73 -0.95 -0.67
N LEU A 249 -16.95 -1.96 0.16
CA LEU A 249 -16.98 -3.36 -0.28
C LEU A 249 -18.24 -3.67 -1.11
N ASN A 250 -19.38 -3.03 -0.80
CA ASN A 250 -20.58 -3.12 -1.62
C ASN A 250 -20.39 -2.64 -3.05
N LYS A 251 -19.68 -1.53 -3.25
CA LYS A 251 -19.31 -1.01 -4.58
C LYS A 251 -18.44 -2.00 -5.37
N ARG A 252 -17.67 -2.84 -4.67
CA ARG A 252 -16.78 -3.85 -5.24
C ARG A 252 -17.40 -5.23 -5.37
N GLY A 253 -18.72 -5.35 -5.20
CA GLY A 253 -19.43 -6.61 -5.38
C GLY A 253 -19.38 -7.55 -4.17
N PHE A 254 -19.10 -7.04 -2.97
CA PHE A 254 -19.13 -7.82 -1.72
C PHE A 254 -20.26 -7.35 -0.81
N HIS A 255 -20.86 -8.25 -0.04
CA HIS A 255 -21.86 -7.91 0.96
C HIS A 255 -21.45 -8.46 2.32
N ILE A 256 -21.74 -7.71 3.37
CA ILE A 256 -21.42 -8.11 4.74
C ILE A 256 -22.37 -9.24 5.20
N ASN A 257 -21.83 -10.20 5.94
CA ASN A 257 -22.57 -11.21 6.67
C ASN A 257 -22.17 -11.16 8.15
N LEU A 258 -22.98 -10.46 8.94
CA LEU A 258 -22.71 -10.28 10.37
C LEU A 258 -22.75 -11.60 11.14
N GLN A 259 -23.65 -12.53 10.79
CA GLN A 259 -23.77 -13.83 11.46
C GLN A 259 -22.52 -14.68 11.25
N ALA A 260 -21.96 -14.68 10.03
CA ALA A 260 -20.73 -15.41 9.71
C ALA A 260 -19.52 -14.88 10.49
N GLY A 261 -19.49 -13.58 10.83
CA GLY A 261 -18.43 -12.99 11.66
C GLY A 261 -18.59 -13.24 13.16
N GLU A 262 -19.76 -13.68 13.63
CA GLU A 262 -20.04 -13.82 15.06
C GLU A 262 -19.12 -14.83 15.75
N PRO A 263 -18.88 -16.04 15.21
CA PRO A 263 -17.94 -16.98 15.83
C PRO A 263 -16.51 -16.44 15.93
N LEU A 264 -16.08 -15.61 14.97
CA LEU A 264 -14.75 -15.00 14.96
C LEU A 264 -14.63 -13.93 16.06
N ARG A 265 -15.65 -13.08 16.19
CA ARG A 265 -15.72 -12.07 17.25
C ARG A 265 -15.77 -12.74 18.63
N GLN A 266 -16.60 -13.78 18.81
CA GLN A 266 -16.69 -14.51 20.07
C GLN A 266 -15.40 -15.23 20.46
N ALA A 267 -14.64 -15.74 19.48
CA ALA A 267 -13.37 -16.41 19.71
C ALA A 267 -12.21 -15.44 20.00
N SER A 268 -12.38 -14.15 19.72
CA SER A 268 -11.37 -13.12 20.00
C SER A 268 -11.37 -12.75 21.49
N SER A 269 -10.20 -12.57 22.06
CA SER A 269 -9.97 -12.08 23.43
C SER A 269 -9.82 -10.56 23.48
N PHE A 270 -9.30 -9.95 22.41
CA PHE A 270 -9.11 -8.50 22.31
C PHE A 270 -10.41 -7.76 21.98
N TYR A 271 -10.73 -6.72 22.75
CA TYR A 271 -12.02 -6.02 22.64
C TYR A 271 -12.22 -5.37 21.26
N TRP A 272 -11.17 -4.84 20.64
CA TRP A 272 -11.27 -4.21 19.31
C TRP A 272 -11.58 -5.26 18.24
N LEU A 273 -10.91 -6.41 18.25
CA LEU A 273 -11.21 -7.53 17.35
C LEU A 273 -12.63 -8.08 17.55
N LYS A 274 -13.10 -8.16 18.81
CA LYS A 274 -14.50 -8.51 19.13
C LYS A 274 -15.51 -7.56 18.48
N ASN A 275 -15.15 -6.31 18.22
CA ASN A 275 -16.06 -5.31 17.68
C ASN A 275 -15.88 -5.09 16.17
N ASN A 276 -14.68 -5.31 15.64
CA ASN A 276 -14.30 -4.87 14.30
C ASN A 276 -14.25 -6.01 13.27
N ILE A 277 -14.17 -7.29 13.68
CA ILE A 277 -14.11 -8.41 12.73
C ILE A 277 -15.46 -8.61 12.03
N ASN A 278 -15.43 -8.54 10.71
CA ASN A 278 -16.58 -8.71 9.84
C ASN A 278 -16.23 -9.62 8.66
N VAL A 279 -17.22 -10.37 8.20
CA VAL A 279 -17.09 -11.30 7.07
C VAL A 279 -17.90 -10.74 5.91
N TYR A 280 -17.29 -10.75 4.73
CA TYR A 280 -17.89 -10.23 3.50
C TYR A 280 -17.84 -11.32 2.42
N TYR A 281 -18.98 -11.60 1.81
CA TYR A 281 -19.09 -12.56 0.71
C TYR A 281 -19.18 -11.84 -0.62
N ARG A 282 -18.53 -12.39 -1.65
CA ARG A 282 -18.74 -11.96 -3.03
C ARG A 282 -20.21 -12.21 -3.39
N LYS A 283 -20.88 -11.19 -3.93
CA LYS A 283 -22.31 -11.24 -4.30
C LYS A 283 -22.58 -12.24 -5.42
N HIS A 284 -21.67 -12.31 -6.39
CA HIS A 284 -21.79 -13.08 -7.61
C HIS A 284 -20.46 -13.81 -7.86
N ALA A 285 -20.45 -15.14 -7.78
CA ALA A 285 -19.21 -15.92 -7.95
C ALA A 285 -18.57 -15.69 -9.32
N GLU A 286 -19.40 -15.52 -10.35
CA GLU A 286 -19.05 -15.20 -11.74
C GLU A 286 -18.39 -13.82 -11.92
N SER A 287 -18.47 -12.93 -10.93
CA SER A 287 -17.79 -11.64 -10.96
C SER A 287 -16.29 -11.72 -10.66
N PHE A 288 -15.80 -12.88 -10.21
CA PHE A 288 -14.38 -13.10 -10.03
C PHE A 288 -13.68 -13.23 -11.38
N ILE A 289 -12.60 -12.49 -11.58
CA ILE A 289 -11.80 -12.51 -12.81
C ILE A 289 -10.44 -13.14 -12.46
N PRO A 290 -10.21 -14.43 -12.79
CA PRO A 290 -8.97 -15.12 -12.42
C PRO A 290 -7.71 -14.43 -12.93
N ASP A 291 -7.78 -13.87 -14.13
CA ASP A 291 -6.68 -13.19 -14.80
C ASP A 291 -6.37 -11.81 -14.21
N ASP A 292 -7.22 -11.28 -13.33
CA ASP A 292 -6.95 -10.02 -12.65
C ASP A 292 -6.12 -10.20 -11.39
N ALA A 293 -6.01 -11.42 -10.84
CA ALA A 293 -5.15 -11.71 -9.69
C ALA A 293 -3.66 -11.68 -10.03
#